data_AF-A0A5K1G4G4-F1
#
_entry.id   AF-A0A5K1G4G4-F1
#
_cell.length_a   1.000
_cell.length_b   1.000
_cell.length_c   1.000
_cell.angle_alpha   90.00
_cell.angle_beta   90.00
_cell.angle_gamma   90.00
#
_symmetry.space_group_name_H-M   'P 1'
#
loop_
_entity.id
_entity.type
_entity.pdbx_description
1 polymer ?
#
loop_
_entity_poly.entity_id
_entity_poly.type
_entity_poly.pdbx_seq_one_letter_code
_entity_poly.pdbx_strand_id
1 'polypeptide(L)' 'TFTIYTVINACTVLFVLFFVPETKGRTLEEIQASFR' A
#
# COMPACT_ATOMS: atom_id res chain seq x y z
N THR A 1 -21.63 -3.09 12.66
CA THR A 1 -20.99 -1.84 12.20
C THR A 1 -19.49 -1.81 12.45
N PHE A 2 -18.97 -2.09 13.65
CA PHE A 2 -17.51 -2.10 13.88
C PHE A 2 -16.74 -3.19 13.11
N THR A 3 -17.31 -4.39 12.97
CA THR A 3 -16.66 -5.50 12.25
C THR A 3 -16.36 -5.19 10.79
N ILE A 4 -17.24 -4.48 10.08
CA ILE A 4 -17.00 -4.14 8.67
C ILE A 4 -15.86 -3.12 8.54
N TYR A 5 -15.73 -2.18 9.48
CA TYR A 5 -14.59 -1.26 9.51
C TYR A 5 -13.29 -2.00 9.81
N THR A 6 -13.30 -2.99 10.72
CA THR A 6 -12.13 -3.82 11.00
C THR A 6 -11.68 -4.59 9.77
N VAL A 7 -12.61 -5.24 9.06
CA VAL A 7 -12.31 -6.01 7.85
C VAL A 7 -11.73 -5.10 6.75
N ILE A 8 -12.38 -3.96 6.48
CA ILE A 8 -11.90 -3.01 5.47
C ILE A 8 -10.49 -2.50 5.84
N ASN A 9 -10.27 -2.13 7.10
CA ASN A 9 -8.96 -1.64 7.54
C ASN A 9 -7.87 -2.72 7.41
N ALA A 10 -8.18 -3.98 7.76
CA ALA A 10 -7.25 -5.09 7.56
C ALA A 10 -6.91 -5.30 6.08
N CYS A 11 -7.91 -5.24 5.19
CA CYS A 11 -7.68 -5.30 3.74
C CYS A 11 -6.80 -4.13 3.25
N THR A 12 -7.02 -2.91 3.75
CA THR A 12 -6.20 -1.74 3.41
C THR A 12 -4.74 -1.93 3.82
N VAL A 13 -4.49 -2.44 5.02
CA VAL A 13 -3.12 -2.71 5.48
C VAL A 13 -2.44 -3.75 4.59
N LEU A 14 -3.13 -4.84 4.26
CA LEU A 14 -2.60 -5.85 3.35
C LEU A 14 -2.31 -5.27 1.96
N PHE A 15 -3.23 -4.47 1.42
CA PHE A 15 -3.02 -3.80 0.13
C PHE A 15 -1.76 -2.93 0.15
N VAL A 16 -1.58 -2.08 1.17
CA VAL A 16 -0.41 -1.21 1.28
C VAL A 16 0.88 -2.02 1.39
N LEU A 17 0.90 -3.09 2.19
CA LEU A 17 2.12 -3.90 2.37
C LEU A 17 2.53 -4.67 1.11
N PHE A 18 1.57 -5.16 0.32
CA PHE A 18 1.86 -6.00 -0.85
C PHE A 18 1.92 -5.23 -2.17
N PHE A 19 1.12 -4.17 -2.33
CA PHE A 19 0.97 -3.47 -3.61
C PHE A 19 1.63 -2.09 -3.65
N VAL A 20 1.91 -1.47 -2.50
CA VAL A 20 2.56 -0.15 -2.48
C VAL A 20 4.06 -0.34 -2.25
N PRO A 21 4.91 -0.01 -3.25
CA PRO A 21 6.35 -0.09 -3.11
C PRO A 21 6.86 0.94 -2.09
N GLU A 22 8.00 0.65 -1.47
CA GLU A 22 8.59 1.55 -0.48
C GLU A 22 8.96 2.90 -1.12
N THR A 23 8.30 3.97 -0.67
CA THR A 23 8.47 5.33 -1.20
C THR A 23 9.58 6.10 -0.49
N LYS A 24 10.09 5.59 0.63
CA LYS A 24 11.08 6.29 1.44
C LYS A 24 12.46 6.23 0.79
N GLY A 25 13.02 7.39 0.47
CA GLY A 25 14.39 7.52 -0.03
C GLY A 25 14.60 7.09 -1.49
N ARG A 26 13.52 6.79 -2.23
CA ARG A 26 13.56 6.52 -3.67
C ARG A 26 13.25 7.79 -4.45
N THR A 27 13.91 7.95 -5.59
CA THR A 27 13.58 8.99 -6.57
C THR A 27 12.25 8.68 -7.26
N LEU A 28 11.62 9.69 -7.86
CA LEU A 28 10.32 9.51 -8.51
C LEU A 28 10.40 8.51 -9.68
N GLU A 29 11.53 8.46 -10.39
CA GLU A 29 11.77 7.50 -11.47
C GLU A 29 11.79 6.05 -10.96
N GLU A 30 12.44 5.78 -9.83
CA GLU A 30 12.52 4.45 -9.22
C GLU A 30 11.16 3.96 -8.70
N ILE A 31 10.34 4.89 -8.19
CA ILE A 31 8.97 4.59 -7.78
C ILE A 31 8.12 4.26 -9.01
N GLN A 32 8.17 5.09 -10.07
CA GLN A 32 7.44 4.82 -11.31
C GLN A 32 7.83 3.50 -11.97
N ALA A 33 9.12 3.13 -11.92
CA ALA A 33 9.59 1.83 -12.40
C ALA A 33 9.06 0.66 -11.55
N SER A 34 8.77 0.88 -10.27
CA SER A 34 8.18 -0.15 -9.39
C SER A 34 6.69 -0.39 -9.65
N PHE A 35 6.01 0.56 -10.33
CA PHE A 35 4.60 0.45 -10.71
C PHE A 35 4.38 0.03 -12.18
N ARG A 36 5.45 -0.08 -12.98
CA ARG A 36 5.41 -0.57 -14.37
C ARG A 36 5.62 -2.08 -14.41
#